data_AF-A0A923QCR6-F1
#
_entry.id   AF-A0A923QCR6-F1
#
_cell.length_a   1.000
_cell.length_b   1.000
_cell.length_c   1.000
_cell.angle_alpha   90.00
_cell.angle_beta   90.00
_cell.angle_gamma   90.00
#
_symmetry.space_group_name_H-M   'P 1'
#
loop_
_entity.id
_entity.type
_entity.pdbx_description
1 polymer ?
#
loop_
_entity_poly.entity_id
_entity_poly.type
_entity_poly.pdbx_seq_one_letter_code
_entity_poly.pdbx_strand_id
1 'polypeptide(L)'
;LQDHSRFISANAYLGCWGIVEALNQGADIVITGRTTDAAIVCGPAAWHHRWRRDDWDALAGAVVAGHVIECGTQATGGNYSFFTEVPGMERAGFPWAEVHADGSSVIGMHEGTGGEVSIGTVTSQLLYEIASQDYLGPDVTARFDSIRLQPLAPNRVRIDGCTGAPPPATLKVAMNEIGGWRNELAVALTGLDVEAKSHLLERAFWRACPFTPQDYASVTTQLLRTAKADPASNEEATAVWKLTLKDKDEARVGRPVFNAATEMALATIPGFYLLGGEAGKEARPYGVYTPATIGSELVPQQVTLMGQAPVTVSSVAPSQRQHGSRIESGMTAAARHCGHDPQSTAAPAAPATPAATTQTQTATLRLPLGRIVGARSGDKGGNANLGIFVRNDAAWPWLNAFMTLERLRELLPEVRTLQVERFALPNILAINFVIHGLLQEGVAASTRQDGQAKSLGEWLRAREADLPLELINHKETP
;
A
#
# COMPACT_ATOMS: atom_id res chain seq x y z
N LEU A 1 -19.81 -25.51 -2.19
CA LEU A 1 -19.97 -24.88 -0.85
C LEU A 1 -21.05 -25.67 -0.13
N GLN A 2 -20.80 -26.19 1.09
CA GLN A 2 -21.74 -27.09 1.80
C GLN A 2 -22.46 -26.45 3.00
N ASP A 3 -21.98 -25.29 3.43
CA ASP A 3 -22.60 -24.49 4.48
C ASP A 3 -22.73 -23.06 3.93
N HIS A 4 -23.97 -22.59 3.85
CA HIS A 4 -24.31 -21.27 3.33
C HIS A 4 -24.50 -20.23 4.45
N SER A 5 -24.58 -20.65 5.71
CA SER A 5 -24.89 -19.78 6.86
C SER A 5 -23.77 -18.79 7.22
N ARG A 6 -22.55 -19.07 6.76
CA ARG A 6 -21.39 -18.18 6.87
C ARG A 6 -21.48 -16.89 6.05
N PHE A 7 -22.25 -16.89 4.95
CA PHE A 7 -22.32 -15.75 4.03
C PHE A 7 -23.36 -14.75 4.52
N ILE A 8 -22.93 -13.49 4.66
CA ILE A 8 -23.78 -12.35 5.07
C ILE A 8 -24.49 -11.77 3.85
N SER A 9 -23.88 -11.86 2.67
CA SER A 9 -24.46 -11.41 1.40
C SER A 9 -23.98 -12.27 0.25
N ALA A 10 -24.87 -12.43 -0.74
CA ALA A 10 -24.57 -12.90 -2.08
C ALA A 10 -25.30 -11.97 -3.06
N ASN A 11 -24.57 -11.15 -3.80
CA ASN A 11 -25.14 -10.17 -4.72
C ASN A 11 -24.67 -10.46 -6.15
N ALA A 12 -25.60 -10.87 -7.02
CA ALA A 12 -25.36 -10.92 -8.46
C ALA A 12 -25.22 -9.51 -9.03
N TYR A 13 -24.36 -9.34 -10.03
CA TYR A 13 -24.21 -8.11 -10.79
C TYR A 13 -25.23 -8.08 -11.93
N LEU A 14 -26.25 -7.23 -11.79
CA LEU A 14 -27.33 -7.05 -12.75
C LEU A 14 -26.92 -6.16 -13.93
N GLY A 15 -27.56 -6.43 -15.07
CA GLY A 15 -27.47 -5.61 -16.27
C GLY A 15 -28.47 -4.47 -16.35
N CYS A 16 -28.38 -3.69 -17.41
CA CYS A 16 -29.03 -2.39 -17.60
C CYS A 16 -30.54 -2.46 -17.86
N TRP A 17 -31.10 -3.62 -18.22
CA TRP A 17 -32.49 -3.72 -18.68
C TRP A 17 -33.56 -3.34 -17.64
N GLY A 18 -33.30 -3.50 -16.34
CA GLY A 18 -34.17 -2.97 -15.29
C GLY A 18 -34.17 -1.44 -15.22
N ILE A 19 -33.07 -0.79 -15.61
CA ILE A 19 -32.98 0.67 -15.73
C ILE A 19 -33.77 1.13 -16.96
N VAL A 20 -33.59 0.46 -18.10
CA VAL A 20 -34.37 0.73 -19.34
C VAL A 20 -35.87 0.63 -19.06
N GLU A 21 -36.31 -0.39 -18.32
CA GLU A 21 -37.72 -0.56 -17.96
C GLU A 21 -38.23 0.51 -16.98
N ALA A 22 -37.44 0.90 -15.97
CA ALA A 22 -37.81 2.01 -15.08
C ALA A 22 -37.97 3.34 -15.85
N LEU A 23 -37.07 3.61 -16.81
CA LEU A 23 -37.14 4.78 -17.68
C LEU A 23 -38.32 4.70 -18.68
N ASN A 24 -38.68 3.50 -19.17
CA ASN A 24 -39.89 3.28 -19.98
C ASN A 24 -41.18 3.60 -19.20
N GLN A 25 -41.21 3.29 -17.90
CA GLN A 25 -42.32 3.62 -17.00
C GLN A 25 -42.38 5.12 -16.61
N GLY A 26 -41.40 5.92 -17.04
CA GLY A 26 -41.34 7.36 -16.79
C GLY A 26 -40.69 7.76 -15.46
N ALA A 27 -39.76 6.96 -14.93
CA ALA A 27 -39.01 7.34 -13.73
C ALA A 27 -37.92 8.39 -14.04
N ASP A 28 -37.95 9.55 -13.37
CA ASP A 28 -36.89 10.57 -13.47
C ASP A 28 -35.58 10.15 -12.78
N ILE A 29 -35.68 9.28 -11.76
CA ILE A 29 -34.55 8.80 -10.95
C ILE A 29 -34.71 7.29 -10.75
N VAL A 30 -33.68 6.52 -11.10
CA VAL A 30 -33.63 5.07 -10.91
C VAL A 30 -32.60 4.74 -9.83
N ILE A 31 -33.04 4.08 -8.75
CA ILE A 31 -32.18 3.56 -7.69
C ILE A 31 -32.02 2.06 -7.92
N THR A 32 -30.80 1.60 -8.21
CA THR A 32 -30.50 0.19 -8.47
C THR A 32 -29.98 -0.53 -7.23
N GLY A 33 -30.04 -1.88 -7.28
CA GLY A 33 -29.30 -2.74 -6.34
C GLY A 33 -27.85 -2.91 -6.79
N ARG A 34 -27.34 -4.15 -6.79
CA ARG A 34 -26.03 -4.45 -7.39
C ARG A 34 -26.17 -4.59 -8.91
N THR A 35 -26.14 -3.47 -9.63
CA THR A 35 -25.82 -3.48 -11.07
C THR A 35 -24.30 -3.61 -11.29
N THR A 36 -23.86 -3.80 -12.54
CA THR A 36 -22.50 -3.39 -12.93
C THR A 36 -22.40 -1.88 -13.03
N ASP A 37 -21.20 -1.36 -12.83
CA ASP A 37 -20.90 0.07 -12.82
C ASP A 37 -21.08 0.65 -14.25
N ALA A 38 -20.60 -0.04 -15.28
CA ALA A 38 -20.93 0.27 -16.68
C ALA A 38 -22.44 0.24 -17.02
N ALA A 39 -23.28 -0.53 -16.31
CA ALA A 39 -24.72 -0.62 -16.61
C ALA A 39 -25.50 0.65 -16.27
N ILE A 40 -25.04 1.50 -15.33
CA ILE A 40 -25.71 2.79 -15.04
C ILE A 40 -25.50 3.82 -16.17
N VAL A 41 -24.56 3.57 -17.10
CA VAL A 41 -24.37 4.37 -18.33
C VAL A 41 -25.02 3.67 -19.53
N CYS A 42 -24.90 2.35 -19.63
CA CYS A 42 -25.53 1.56 -20.69
C CYS A 42 -27.07 1.62 -20.67
N GLY A 43 -27.69 1.66 -19.48
CA GLY A 43 -29.16 1.73 -19.34
C GLY A 43 -29.79 2.99 -19.95
N PRO A 44 -29.39 4.20 -19.52
CA PRO A 44 -29.85 5.45 -20.13
C PRO A 44 -29.54 5.54 -21.62
N ALA A 45 -28.38 5.06 -22.08
CA ALA A 45 -28.03 5.03 -23.50
C ALA A 45 -28.95 4.11 -24.32
N ALA A 46 -29.18 2.87 -23.85
CA ALA A 46 -30.07 1.92 -24.50
C ALA A 46 -31.53 2.38 -24.53
N TRP A 47 -32.01 3.02 -23.47
CA TRP A 47 -33.33 3.66 -23.43
C TRP A 47 -33.44 4.82 -24.42
N HIS A 48 -32.48 5.75 -24.41
CA HIS A 48 -32.49 6.95 -25.25
C HIS A 48 -32.43 6.62 -26.75
N HIS A 49 -31.49 5.75 -27.15
CA HIS A 49 -31.31 5.30 -28.53
C HIS A 49 -32.26 4.17 -28.95
N ARG A 50 -33.07 3.66 -28.01
CA ARG A 50 -34.06 2.58 -28.20
C ARG A 50 -33.44 1.27 -28.70
N TRP A 51 -32.25 0.94 -28.22
CA TRP A 51 -31.56 -0.30 -28.56
C TRP A 51 -32.31 -1.54 -28.10
N ARG A 52 -32.22 -2.59 -28.90
CA ARG A 52 -32.73 -3.92 -28.60
C ARG A 52 -31.77 -4.64 -27.65
N ARG A 53 -32.29 -5.71 -27.03
CA ARG A 53 -31.50 -6.63 -26.20
C ARG A 53 -30.50 -7.49 -26.97
N ASP A 54 -30.34 -7.30 -28.27
CA ASP A 54 -29.39 -7.99 -29.14
C ASP A 54 -28.60 -7.06 -30.09
N ASP A 55 -28.63 -5.74 -29.86
CA ASP A 55 -27.81 -4.76 -30.60
C ASP A 55 -26.39 -4.67 -30.01
N TRP A 56 -25.65 -5.79 -30.09
CA TRP A 56 -24.44 -6.01 -29.27
C TRP A 56 -23.33 -4.98 -29.44
N ASP A 57 -23.01 -4.54 -30.65
CA ASP A 57 -21.92 -3.57 -30.85
C ASP A 57 -22.22 -2.21 -30.19
N ALA A 58 -23.48 -1.78 -30.24
CA ALA A 58 -23.93 -0.53 -29.62
C ALA A 58 -23.90 -0.63 -28.08
N LEU A 59 -24.38 -1.76 -27.54
CA LEU A 59 -24.30 -2.08 -26.11
C LEU A 59 -22.84 -2.18 -25.63
N ALA A 60 -21.94 -2.77 -26.43
CA ALA A 60 -20.52 -2.88 -26.11
C ALA A 60 -19.85 -1.50 -26.08
N GLY A 61 -20.16 -0.64 -27.05
CA GLY A 61 -19.72 0.76 -27.05
C GLY A 61 -20.16 1.53 -25.80
N ALA A 62 -21.41 1.37 -25.36
CA ALA A 62 -21.89 1.98 -24.12
C ALA A 62 -21.32 1.36 -22.83
N VAL A 63 -21.01 0.06 -22.82
CA VAL A 63 -20.28 -0.58 -21.71
C VAL A 63 -18.86 -0.04 -21.62
N VAL A 64 -18.16 0.11 -22.75
CA VAL A 64 -16.82 0.73 -22.80
C VAL A 64 -16.87 2.20 -22.35
N ALA A 65 -17.86 2.97 -22.82
CA ALA A 65 -18.05 4.36 -22.37
C ALA A 65 -18.33 4.46 -20.85
N GLY A 66 -19.17 3.55 -20.32
CA GLY A 66 -19.45 3.44 -18.89
C GLY A 66 -18.21 3.11 -18.07
N HIS A 67 -17.42 2.14 -18.54
CA HIS A 67 -16.17 1.73 -17.90
C HIS A 67 -15.11 2.85 -17.87
N VAL A 68 -15.19 3.84 -18.75
CA VAL A 68 -14.30 5.02 -18.72
C VAL A 68 -14.77 6.09 -17.73
N ILE A 69 -16.07 6.19 -17.42
CA ILE A 69 -16.61 7.24 -16.52
C ILE A 69 -17.08 6.73 -15.15
N GLU A 70 -16.93 5.42 -14.87
CA GLU A 70 -17.12 4.83 -13.55
C GLU A 70 -15.95 5.14 -12.59
N CYS A 71 -16.12 4.74 -11.32
CA CYS A 71 -15.12 4.80 -10.24
C CYS A 71 -14.50 6.17 -9.87
N GLY A 72 -14.74 7.26 -10.62
CA GLY A 72 -14.38 8.63 -10.22
C GLY A 72 -13.67 9.45 -11.30
N THR A 73 -12.48 9.96 -10.97
CA THR A 73 -11.70 10.91 -11.80
C THR A 73 -10.62 10.24 -12.65
N GLN A 74 -10.66 8.92 -12.83
CA GLN A 74 -9.58 8.15 -13.46
C GLN A 74 -9.30 8.62 -14.90
N ALA A 75 -10.34 8.75 -15.72
CA ALA A 75 -10.23 9.27 -17.09
C ALA A 75 -9.88 10.77 -17.17
N THR A 76 -9.80 11.48 -16.04
CA THR A 76 -9.31 12.88 -15.95
C THR A 76 -7.95 12.99 -15.25
N GLY A 77 -7.29 11.86 -14.96
CA GLY A 77 -5.94 11.79 -14.37
C GLY A 77 -5.86 11.09 -13.00
N GLY A 78 -6.98 10.76 -12.37
CA GLY A 78 -7.01 10.01 -11.10
C GLY A 78 -6.28 8.66 -11.21
N ASN A 79 -5.38 8.37 -10.27
CA ASN A 79 -4.50 7.19 -10.29
C ASN A 79 -3.61 7.02 -11.54
N TYR A 80 -3.51 8.03 -12.41
CA TYR A 80 -2.72 7.96 -13.63
C TYR A 80 -1.22 7.94 -13.32
N SER A 81 -0.45 7.05 -13.96
CA SER A 81 0.98 6.90 -13.65
C SER A 81 1.83 8.13 -14.00
N PHE A 82 1.42 8.89 -15.00
CA PHE A 82 2.10 10.11 -15.47
C PHE A 82 1.49 11.38 -14.83
N PHE A 83 1.10 11.29 -13.55
CA PHE A 83 0.40 12.35 -12.81
C PHE A 83 1.10 13.73 -12.85
N THR A 84 2.43 13.75 -12.99
CA THR A 84 3.22 14.99 -13.11
C THR A 84 3.00 15.76 -14.41
N GLU A 85 2.34 15.17 -15.39
CA GLU A 85 2.03 15.77 -16.70
C GLU A 85 0.62 16.38 -16.72
N VAL A 86 -0.24 16.03 -15.75
CA VAL A 86 -1.65 16.43 -15.71
C VAL A 86 -1.85 17.68 -14.81
N PRO A 87 -2.40 18.79 -15.33
CA PRO A 87 -2.53 20.03 -14.56
C PRO A 87 -3.67 19.99 -13.54
N GLY A 88 -3.44 20.53 -12.33
CA GLY A 88 -4.49 20.79 -11.34
C GLY A 88 -5.10 19.53 -10.70
N MET A 89 -4.36 18.42 -10.64
CA MET A 89 -4.84 17.15 -10.07
C MET A 89 -5.30 17.23 -8.61
N GLU A 90 -4.91 18.26 -7.86
CA GLU A 90 -5.42 18.56 -6.52
C GLU A 90 -6.95 18.74 -6.49
N ARG A 91 -7.55 19.06 -7.65
CA ARG A 91 -9.00 19.12 -7.84
C ARG A 91 -9.41 18.68 -9.26
N ALA A 92 -9.05 17.44 -9.61
CA ALA A 92 -9.51 16.78 -10.83
C ALA A 92 -11.05 16.77 -10.93
N GLY A 93 -11.59 17.10 -12.10
CA GLY A 93 -13.04 17.02 -12.38
C GLY A 93 -13.50 15.60 -12.67
N PHE A 94 -14.79 15.32 -12.50
CA PHE A 94 -15.36 14.07 -13.01
C PHE A 94 -15.48 14.10 -14.55
N PRO A 95 -15.32 12.95 -15.22
CA PRO A 95 -15.57 12.83 -16.65
C PRO A 95 -17.07 12.72 -16.95
N TRP A 96 -17.43 12.90 -18.22
CA TRP A 96 -18.75 12.59 -18.80
C TRP A 96 -18.56 11.88 -20.14
N ALA A 97 -19.62 11.22 -20.63
CA ALA A 97 -19.65 10.56 -21.93
C ALA A 97 -20.85 11.01 -22.78
N GLU A 98 -20.59 11.58 -23.96
CA GLU A 98 -21.57 11.79 -25.02
C GLU A 98 -21.67 10.47 -25.82
N VAL A 99 -22.69 9.64 -25.59
CA VAL A 99 -22.86 8.33 -26.26
C VAL A 99 -23.80 8.46 -27.47
N HIS A 100 -23.33 8.02 -28.65
CA HIS A 100 -24.06 8.05 -29.91
C HIS A 100 -24.86 6.77 -30.18
N ALA A 101 -25.78 6.81 -31.15
CA ALA A 101 -26.70 5.71 -31.46
C ALA A 101 -26.04 4.44 -32.03
N ASP A 102 -24.79 4.52 -32.48
CA ASP A 102 -23.95 3.40 -32.93
C ASP A 102 -23.09 2.81 -31.79
N GLY A 103 -23.24 3.29 -30.56
CA GLY A 103 -22.42 2.93 -29.40
C GLY A 103 -21.07 3.66 -29.32
N SER A 104 -20.65 4.38 -30.36
CA SER A 104 -19.46 5.24 -30.26
C SER A 104 -19.70 6.37 -29.26
N SER A 105 -18.65 6.92 -28.68
CA SER A 105 -18.78 7.98 -27.67
C SER A 105 -17.69 9.04 -27.77
N VAL A 106 -17.93 10.19 -27.13
CA VAL A 106 -16.90 11.17 -26.79
C VAL A 106 -16.83 11.26 -25.27
N ILE A 107 -15.65 11.00 -24.72
CA ILE A 107 -15.32 11.23 -23.32
C ILE A 107 -14.75 12.63 -23.18
N GLY A 108 -15.17 13.35 -22.15
CA GLY A 108 -14.59 14.62 -21.76
C GLY A 108 -14.81 14.93 -20.28
N MET A 109 -14.56 16.16 -19.87
CA MET A 109 -14.64 16.61 -18.47
C MET A 109 -15.31 17.99 -18.37
N HIS A 110 -15.64 18.42 -17.15
CA HIS A 110 -16.24 19.72 -16.91
C HIS A 110 -15.22 20.87 -17.02
N GLU A 111 -15.68 22.03 -17.51
CA GLU A 111 -14.87 23.25 -17.55
C GLU A 111 -14.60 23.79 -16.14
N GLY A 112 -13.46 24.45 -15.94
CA GLY A 112 -13.09 25.05 -14.65
C GLY A 112 -12.66 24.06 -13.56
N THR A 113 -12.50 22.78 -13.87
CA THR A 113 -11.85 21.78 -13.01
C THR A 113 -10.42 21.50 -13.46
N GLY A 114 -9.58 20.96 -12.58
CA GLY A 114 -8.30 20.38 -12.99
C GLY A 114 -8.47 18.98 -13.61
N GLY A 115 -7.35 18.37 -14.00
CA GLY A 115 -7.32 17.11 -14.74
C GLY A 115 -7.15 17.29 -16.25
N GLU A 116 -7.01 16.18 -16.96
CA GLU A 116 -6.95 16.11 -18.43
C GLU A 116 -7.66 14.86 -18.95
N VAL A 117 -8.50 15.02 -19.98
CA VAL A 117 -9.01 13.89 -20.77
C VAL A 117 -8.19 13.77 -22.06
N SER A 118 -7.23 12.85 -22.04
CA SER A 118 -6.38 12.51 -23.18
C SER A 118 -6.39 11.01 -23.44
N ILE A 119 -5.77 10.59 -24.54
CA ILE A 119 -5.65 9.16 -24.88
C ILE A 119 -4.95 8.41 -23.74
N GLY A 120 -4.00 9.05 -23.04
CA GLY A 120 -3.29 8.48 -21.90
C GLY A 120 -4.21 8.16 -20.72
N THR A 121 -4.99 9.14 -20.26
CA THR A 121 -5.90 8.96 -19.11
C THR A 121 -7.07 8.02 -19.42
N VAL A 122 -7.65 8.11 -20.62
CA VAL A 122 -8.68 7.17 -21.09
C VAL A 122 -8.14 5.74 -21.22
N THR A 123 -6.94 5.55 -21.80
CA THR A 123 -6.31 4.22 -21.87
C THR A 123 -6.00 3.66 -20.49
N SER A 124 -5.57 4.50 -19.54
CA SER A 124 -5.29 4.08 -18.17
C SER A 124 -6.54 3.54 -17.46
N GLN A 125 -7.72 4.11 -17.72
CA GLN A 125 -8.97 3.62 -17.17
C GLN A 125 -9.48 2.38 -17.92
N LEU A 126 -9.32 2.29 -19.25
CA LEU A 126 -9.68 1.08 -20.01
C LEU A 126 -8.88 -0.18 -19.66
N LEU A 127 -7.79 -0.04 -18.89
CA LEU A 127 -6.98 -1.13 -18.35
C LEU A 127 -7.31 -1.44 -16.88
N TYR A 128 -8.28 -0.74 -16.27
CA TYR A 128 -8.69 -0.94 -14.88
C TYR A 128 -9.59 -2.17 -14.72
N GLU A 129 -9.33 -3.03 -13.72
CA GLU A 129 -10.11 -4.23 -13.37
C GLU A 129 -10.42 -5.25 -14.51
N ILE A 130 -9.85 -5.11 -15.71
CA ILE A 130 -10.04 -6.06 -16.82
C ILE A 130 -9.29 -7.37 -16.59
N ALA A 131 -9.88 -8.49 -17.04
CA ALA A 131 -9.28 -9.83 -16.94
C ALA A 131 -8.76 -10.38 -18.29
N SER A 132 -9.33 -9.93 -19.41
CA SER A 132 -8.94 -10.31 -20.77
C SER A 132 -9.53 -9.30 -21.78
N GLN A 133 -9.28 -9.49 -23.07
CA GLN A 133 -9.94 -8.75 -24.16
C GLN A 133 -11.47 -8.96 -24.21
N ASP A 134 -11.96 -10.09 -23.70
CA ASP A 134 -13.38 -10.43 -23.63
C ASP A 134 -13.93 -9.92 -22.28
N TYR A 135 -14.42 -8.68 -22.24
CA TYR A 135 -14.99 -8.06 -21.05
C TYR A 135 -16.41 -8.56 -20.82
N LEU A 136 -16.57 -9.46 -19.85
CA LEU A 136 -17.81 -10.21 -19.61
C LEU A 136 -18.83 -9.38 -18.80
N GLY A 137 -19.68 -8.62 -19.50
CA GLY A 137 -20.83 -7.93 -18.91
C GLY A 137 -22.10 -8.81 -18.84
N PRO A 138 -23.08 -8.43 -18.01
CA PRO A 138 -24.39 -9.10 -17.93
C PRO A 138 -25.30 -8.79 -19.12
N ASP A 139 -25.07 -7.66 -19.80
CA ASP A 139 -25.84 -7.24 -20.97
C ASP A 139 -25.16 -7.62 -22.29
N VAL A 140 -23.84 -7.63 -22.33
CA VAL A 140 -23.02 -7.91 -23.53
C VAL A 140 -21.61 -8.33 -23.10
N THR A 141 -20.95 -9.18 -23.90
CA THR A 141 -19.49 -9.35 -23.84
C THR A 141 -18.85 -8.33 -24.77
N ALA A 142 -18.19 -7.31 -24.23
CA ALA A 142 -17.54 -6.27 -25.01
C ALA A 142 -16.09 -6.66 -25.38
N ARG A 143 -15.71 -6.43 -26.64
CA ARG A 143 -14.38 -6.77 -27.17
C ARG A 143 -13.41 -5.60 -27.02
N PHE A 144 -12.64 -5.60 -25.94
CA PHE A 144 -11.70 -4.52 -25.63
C PHE A 144 -10.54 -4.43 -26.65
N ASP A 145 -10.24 -5.53 -27.35
CA ASP A 145 -9.29 -5.57 -28.49
C ASP A 145 -9.82 -4.88 -29.76
N SER A 146 -11.10 -4.51 -29.82
CA SER A 146 -11.69 -3.76 -30.95
C SER A 146 -11.73 -2.23 -30.77
N ILE A 147 -11.44 -1.75 -29.55
CA ILE A 147 -11.55 -0.33 -29.18
C ILE A 147 -10.54 0.51 -29.97
N ARG A 148 -11.01 1.63 -30.54
CA ARG A 148 -10.18 2.69 -31.11
C ARG A 148 -10.38 3.98 -30.34
N LEU A 149 -9.27 4.67 -30.05
CA LEU A 149 -9.25 5.99 -29.42
C LEU A 149 -8.76 7.04 -30.41
N GLN A 150 -9.44 8.19 -30.47
CA GLN A 150 -9.05 9.31 -31.33
C GLN A 150 -9.13 10.64 -30.54
N PRO A 151 -8.15 11.55 -30.65
CA PRO A 151 -8.26 12.87 -30.04
C PRO A 151 -9.17 13.75 -30.91
N LEU A 152 -10.20 14.36 -30.32
CA LEU A 152 -11.09 15.28 -31.05
C LEU A 152 -10.76 16.76 -30.77
N ALA A 153 -10.49 17.09 -29.51
CA ALA A 153 -10.19 18.43 -29.04
C ALA A 153 -9.44 18.34 -27.70
N PRO A 154 -8.88 19.44 -27.16
CA PRO A 154 -8.42 19.47 -25.77
C PRO A 154 -9.52 18.96 -24.83
N ASN A 155 -9.18 18.03 -23.94
CA ASN A 155 -10.12 17.39 -23.01
C ASN A 155 -11.32 16.69 -23.68
N ARG A 156 -11.19 16.21 -24.94
CA ARG A 156 -12.20 15.37 -25.62
C ARG A 156 -11.55 14.25 -26.44
N VAL A 157 -11.83 13.00 -26.06
CA VAL A 157 -11.38 11.78 -26.75
C VAL A 157 -12.58 10.98 -27.25
N ARG A 158 -12.58 10.62 -28.54
CA ARG A 158 -13.56 9.70 -29.12
C ARG A 158 -13.16 8.26 -28.85
N ILE A 159 -14.17 7.44 -28.56
CA ILE A 159 -14.11 5.98 -28.57
C ILE A 159 -15.00 5.47 -29.71
N ASP A 160 -14.46 4.63 -30.59
CA ASP A 160 -15.22 3.97 -31.65
C ASP A 160 -14.70 2.54 -31.92
N GLY A 161 -15.45 1.78 -32.73
CA GLY A 161 -15.03 0.44 -33.17
C GLY A 161 -15.32 -0.71 -32.22
N CYS A 162 -15.82 -0.43 -31.02
CA CYS A 162 -16.26 -1.42 -30.05
C CYS A 162 -17.22 -2.43 -30.68
N THR A 163 -16.89 -3.73 -30.59
CA THR A 163 -17.77 -4.83 -31.00
C THR A 163 -18.25 -5.65 -29.80
N GLY A 164 -19.41 -6.27 -29.96
CA GLY A 164 -20.09 -7.03 -28.91
C GLY A 164 -20.44 -8.45 -29.32
N ALA A 165 -20.33 -9.36 -28.35
CA ALA A 165 -20.87 -10.71 -28.42
C ALA A 165 -21.99 -10.88 -27.38
N PRO A 166 -22.90 -11.86 -27.52
CA PRO A 166 -23.89 -12.17 -26.49
C PRO A 166 -23.22 -12.37 -25.11
N PRO A 167 -23.82 -11.88 -24.02
CA PRO A 167 -23.25 -12.05 -22.68
C PRO A 167 -23.22 -13.53 -22.26
N PRO A 168 -22.44 -13.88 -21.21
CA PRO A 168 -22.46 -15.23 -20.65
C PRO A 168 -23.86 -15.62 -20.16
N ALA A 169 -24.14 -16.93 -20.13
CA ALA A 169 -25.37 -17.44 -19.52
C ALA A 169 -25.44 -17.21 -17.99
N THR A 170 -24.34 -16.78 -17.36
CA THR A 170 -24.22 -16.61 -15.91
C THR A 170 -23.81 -15.18 -15.51
N LEU A 171 -24.33 -14.72 -14.37
CA LEU A 171 -23.98 -13.45 -13.75
C LEU A 171 -22.83 -13.64 -12.73
N LYS A 172 -21.91 -12.67 -12.66
CA LYS A 172 -20.92 -12.54 -11.57
C LYS A 172 -21.67 -12.36 -10.24
N VAL A 173 -21.24 -13.03 -9.18
CA VAL A 173 -21.77 -12.89 -7.81
C VAL A 173 -20.66 -12.50 -6.85
N ALA A 174 -20.86 -11.41 -6.11
CA ALA A 174 -20.08 -11.08 -4.92
C ALA A 174 -20.68 -11.81 -3.70
N MET A 175 -19.95 -12.77 -3.13
CA MET A 175 -20.31 -13.37 -1.83
C MET A 175 -19.38 -12.85 -0.74
N ASN A 176 -19.92 -12.47 0.42
CA ASN A 176 -19.13 -11.94 1.52
C ASN A 176 -19.43 -12.67 2.83
N GLU A 177 -18.39 -13.09 3.55
CA GLU A 177 -18.46 -13.69 4.89
C GLU A 177 -17.53 -12.94 5.87
N ILE A 178 -17.73 -13.12 7.19
CA ILE A 178 -16.73 -12.69 8.20
C ILE A 178 -15.62 -13.74 8.24
N GLY A 179 -14.39 -13.33 7.92
CA GLY A 179 -13.20 -14.18 8.04
C GLY A 179 -12.73 -14.38 9.49
N GLY A 180 -13.37 -13.71 10.44
CA GLY A 180 -12.97 -13.60 11.83
C GLY A 180 -12.29 -12.26 12.10
N TRP A 181 -11.25 -12.31 12.92
CA TRP A 181 -10.57 -11.17 13.51
C TRP A 181 -9.09 -11.15 13.12
N ARG A 182 -8.52 -9.95 13.06
CA ARG A 182 -7.09 -9.73 12.82
C ARG A 182 -6.53 -8.69 13.79
N ASN A 183 -5.25 -8.80 14.11
CA ASN A 183 -4.50 -7.74 14.77
C ASN A 183 -3.13 -7.61 14.08
N GLU A 184 -2.56 -6.41 14.11
CA GLU A 184 -1.29 -6.06 13.48
C GLU A 184 -0.44 -5.27 14.45
N LEU A 185 0.73 -5.80 14.76
CA LEU A 185 1.76 -5.18 15.59
C LEU A 185 2.91 -4.73 14.68
N ALA A 186 3.32 -3.47 14.80
CA ALA A 186 4.50 -2.93 14.14
C ALA A 186 5.43 -2.29 15.18
N VAL A 187 6.68 -2.75 15.22
CA VAL A 187 7.71 -2.29 16.18
C VAL A 187 8.88 -1.69 15.40
N ALA A 188 9.31 -0.51 15.83
CA ALA A 188 10.47 0.16 15.27
C ALA A 188 11.78 -0.55 15.64
N LEU A 189 12.63 -0.77 14.64
CA LEU A 189 13.97 -1.32 14.76
C LEU A 189 14.98 -0.24 14.35
N THR A 190 15.19 0.76 15.20
CA THR A 190 16.10 1.86 14.90
C THR A 190 17.55 1.44 15.05
N GLY A 191 18.39 1.88 14.11
CA GLY A 191 19.85 1.79 14.14
C GLY A 191 20.41 0.41 13.83
N LEU A 192 21.54 0.07 14.47
CA LEU A 192 22.34 -1.09 14.10
C LEU A 192 21.65 -2.43 14.41
N ASP A 193 22.14 -3.49 13.74
CA ASP A 193 21.89 -4.89 14.08
C ASP A 193 20.39 -5.29 14.03
N VAL A 194 19.67 -4.68 13.10
CA VAL A 194 18.23 -4.84 12.80
C VAL A 194 17.76 -6.30 12.81
N GLU A 195 18.51 -7.21 12.20
CA GLU A 195 18.11 -8.63 12.07
C GLU A 195 18.21 -9.38 13.40
N ALA A 196 19.26 -9.09 14.20
CA ALA A 196 19.36 -9.59 15.57
C ALA A 196 18.25 -9.03 16.47
N LYS A 197 17.87 -7.76 16.27
CA LYS A 197 16.73 -7.12 16.94
C LYS A 197 15.40 -7.78 16.58
N SER A 198 15.12 -8.05 15.29
CA SER A 198 13.89 -8.73 14.88
C SER A 198 13.78 -10.15 15.45
N HIS A 199 14.87 -10.92 15.43
CA HIS A 199 14.87 -12.25 16.02
C HIS A 199 14.78 -12.24 17.55
N LEU A 200 15.25 -11.18 18.23
CA LEU A 200 15.03 -11.00 19.67
C LEU A 200 13.56 -10.68 19.97
N LEU A 201 12.94 -9.75 19.23
CA LEU A 201 11.52 -9.43 19.39
C LEU A 201 10.63 -10.66 19.15
N GLU A 202 10.85 -11.40 18.07
CA GLU A 202 10.01 -12.56 17.76
C GLU A 202 10.07 -13.63 18.86
N ARG A 203 11.27 -13.95 19.36
CA ARG A 203 11.42 -14.87 20.51
C ARG A 203 10.84 -14.33 21.82
N ALA A 204 10.88 -13.02 22.03
CA ALA A 204 10.33 -12.40 23.24
C ALA A 204 8.79 -12.33 23.19
N PHE A 205 8.22 -11.97 22.04
CA PHE A 205 6.78 -11.96 21.80
C PHE A 205 6.19 -13.36 22.02
N TRP A 206 6.75 -14.39 21.39
CA TRP A 206 6.28 -15.78 21.55
C TRP A 206 6.62 -16.41 22.92
N ARG A 207 7.35 -15.70 23.79
CA ARG A 207 7.53 -16.07 25.21
C ARG A 207 6.56 -15.35 26.14
N ALA A 208 6.11 -14.14 25.81
CA ALA A 208 5.13 -13.37 26.57
C ALA A 208 3.68 -13.65 26.14
N CYS A 209 3.46 -14.04 24.89
CA CYS A 209 2.15 -14.45 24.41
C CYS A 209 1.73 -15.79 25.04
N PRO A 210 0.49 -15.92 25.58
CA PRO A 210 -0.01 -17.18 26.12
C PRO A 210 -0.39 -18.21 25.03
N PHE A 211 -0.20 -17.87 23.74
CA PHE A 211 -0.50 -18.69 22.58
C PHE A 211 0.75 -18.86 21.71
N THR A 212 0.85 -20.02 21.05
CA THR A 212 1.91 -20.34 20.08
C THR A 212 1.50 -19.94 18.66
N PRO A 213 2.43 -19.87 17.69
CA PRO A 213 2.07 -19.63 16.28
C PRO A 213 1.06 -20.63 15.70
N GLN A 214 1.00 -21.85 16.27
CA GLN A 214 0.11 -22.93 15.86
C GLN A 214 -1.33 -22.77 16.35
N ASP A 215 -1.57 -21.89 17.33
CA ASP A 215 -2.91 -21.62 17.90
C ASP A 215 -3.74 -20.61 17.08
N TYR A 216 -3.16 -20.04 16.01
CA TYR A 216 -3.76 -19.03 15.14
C TYR A 216 -4.05 -19.58 13.74
N ALA A 217 -5.22 -19.25 13.18
CA ALA A 217 -5.56 -19.56 11.80
C ALA A 217 -4.62 -18.93 10.75
N SER A 218 -3.93 -17.83 11.09
CA SER A 218 -2.84 -17.28 10.27
C SER A 218 -1.87 -16.43 11.09
N VAL A 219 -0.57 -16.64 10.85
CA VAL A 219 0.54 -15.83 11.38
C VAL A 219 1.36 -15.32 10.19
N THR A 220 1.81 -14.07 10.23
CA THR A 220 2.70 -13.51 9.21
C THR A 220 3.67 -12.52 9.84
N THR A 221 4.94 -12.92 9.96
CA THR A 221 6.05 -12.05 10.36
C THR A 221 6.70 -11.43 9.11
N GLN A 222 7.02 -10.13 9.16
CA GLN A 222 7.75 -9.40 8.11
C GLN A 222 8.84 -8.52 8.72
N LEU A 223 9.95 -8.37 8.01
CA LEU A 223 11.01 -7.40 8.30
C LEU A 223 11.14 -6.42 7.14
N LEU A 224 10.62 -5.20 7.34
CA LEU A 224 10.71 -4.11 6.37
C LEU A 224 12.05 -3.39 6.60
N ARG A 225 13.04 -3.66 5.73
CA ARG A 225 14.40 -3.07 5.80
C ARG A 225 14.40 -1.65 5.22
N THR A 226 13.70 -0.72 5.88
CA THR A 226 13.62 0.71 5.50
C THR A 226 14.78 1.56 6.02
N ALA A 227 15.57 1.05 6.99
CA ALA A 227 16.73 1.74 7.53
C ALA A 227 17.85 1.92 6.48
N LYS A 228 18.49 3.09 6.49
CA LYS A 228 19.63 3.46 5.63
C LYS A 228 20.97 3.31 6.39
N ALA A 229 22.06 3.27 5.63
CA ALA A 229 23.40 3.54 6.15
C ALA A 229 23.60 5.06 6.34
N ASP A 230 24.42 5.44 7.34
CA ASP A 230 24.65 6.83 7.81
C ASP A 230 23.39 7.74 7.83
N PRO A 231 22.27 7.31 8.47
CA PRO A 231 20.94 7.89 8.30
C PRO A 231 20.83 9.34 8.80
N ALA A 232 20.21 10.23 8.02
CA ALA A 232 20.15 11.66 8.30
C ALA A 232 18.97 12.10 9.20
N SER A 233 17.98 11.23 9.43
CA SER A 233 16.90 11.41 10.43
C SER A 233 16.66 10.12 11.24
N ASN A 234 15.88 10.24 12.32
CA ASN A 234 15.48 9.09 13.13
C ASN A 234 14.65 8.05 12.34
N GLU A 235 13.82 8.50 11.40
CA GLU A 235 13.00 7.67 10.52
C GLU A 235 13.87 6.92 9.50
N GLU A 236 14.88 7.59 8.93
CA GLU A 236 15.87 6.93 8.06
C GLU A 236 16.71 5.88 8.79
N ALA A 237 16.83 5.98 10.12
CA ALA A 237 17.49 4.97 10.94
C ALA A 237 16.58 3.78 11.27
N THR A 238 15.28 3.82 10.95
CA THR A 238 14.28 2.84 11.42
C THR A 238 13.87 1.83 10.36
N ALA A 239 14.13 0.55 10.64
CA ALA A 239 13.48 -0.59 10.00
C ALA A 239 12.22 -0.99 10.80
N VAL A 240 11.35 -1.85 10.26
CA VAL A 240 10.11 -2.26 10.94
C VAL A 240 10.00 -3.78 11.03
N TRP A 241 9.83 -4.29 12.25
CA TRP A 241 9.32 -5.64 12.48
C TRP A 241 7.80 -5.59 12.54
N LYS A 242 7.13 -6.33 11.67
CA LYS A 242 5.67 -6.37 11.56
C LYS A 242 5.17 -7.79 11.77
N LEU A 243 4.21 -7.97 12.67
CA LEU A 243 3.53 -9.22 12.94
C LEU A 243 2.03 -9.04 12.71
N THR A 244 1.47 -9.81 11.78
CA THR A 244 0.01 -9.89 11.56
C THR A 244 -0.48 -11.25 12.05
N LEU A 245 -1.55 -11.24 12.85
CA LEU A 245 -2.23 -12.42 13.37
C LEU A 245 -3.69 -12.40 12.91
N LYS A 246 -4.23 -13.57 12.57
CA LYS A 246 -5.67 -13.76 12.30
C LYS A 246 -6.19 -15.01 12.99
N ASP A 247 -7.40 -14.93 13.51
CA ASP A 247 -8.15 -16.08 14.01
C ASP A 247 -9.66 -15.87 13.90
N LYS A 248 -10.47 -16.89 14.22
CA LYS A 248 -11.92 -16.74 14.42
C LYS A 248 -12.26 -16.29 15.84
N ASP A 249 -11.39 -16.58 16.80
CA ASP A 249 -11.51 -16.21 18.21
C ASP A 249 -10.88 -14.82 18.45
N GLU A 250 -11.72 -13.83 18.71
CA GLU A 250 -11.30 -12.46 19.04
C GLU A 250 -10.33 -12.41 20.22
N ALA A 251 -10.53 -13.26 21.23
CA ALA A 251 -9.74 -13.25 22.45
C ALA A 251 -8.28 -13.66 22.23
N ARG A 252 -7.99 -14.43 21.16
CA ARG A 252 -6.61 -14.83 20.80
C ARG A 252 -5.82 -13.69 20.15
N VAL A 253 -6.47 -12.91 19.30
CA VAL A 253 -5.83 -11.82 18.54
C VAL A 253 -5.96 -10.45 19.22
N GLY A 254 -6.86 -10.29 20.19
CA GLY A 254 -7.04 -9.05 20.96
C GLY A 254 -6.01 -8.87 22.07
N ARG A 255 -6.51 -8.69 23.31
CA ARG A 255 -5.70 -8.22 24.45
C ARG A 255 -4.41 -9.00 24.75
N PRO A 256 -4.30 -10.33 24.58
CA PRO A 256 -3.05 -11.06 24.80
C PRO A 256 -1.90 -10.60 23.90
N VAL A 257 -2.19 -10.23 22.65
CA VAL A 257 -1.20 -9.68 21.69
C VAL A 257 -0.68 -8.33 22.18
N PHE A 258 -1.57 -7.46 22.69
CA PHE A 258 -1.19 -6.17 23.27
C PHE A 258 -0.35 -6.33 24.54
N ASN A 259 -0.70 -7.27 25.42
CA ASN A 259 0.06 -7.54 26.65
C ASN A 259 1.49 -8.00 26.30
N ALA A 260 1.63 -8.98 25.42
CA ALA A 260 2.93 -9.48 24.97
C ALA A 260 3.79 -8.38 24.30
N ALA A 261 3.17 -7.49 23.50
CA ALA A 261 3.83 -6.32 22.94
C ALA A 261 4.30 -5.32 24.02
N THR A 262 3.50 -5.13 25.07
CA THR A 262 3.77 -4.20 26.17
C THR A 262 4.90 -4.70 27.08
N GLU A 263 4.91 -5.99 27.42
CA GLU A 263 5.95 -6.59 28.26
C GLU A 263 7.35 -6.49 27.62
N MET A 264 7.44 -6.59 26.29
CA MET A 264 8.69 -6.37 25.56
C MET A 264 9.23 -4.94 25.65
N ALA A 265 8.36 -3.94 25.86
CA ALA A 265 8.66 -2.53 25.54
C ALA A 265 9.74 -1.87 26.40
N LEU A 266 10.09 -2.48 27.54
CA LEU A 266 11.19 -2.05 28.42
C LEU A 266 12.25 -3.15 28.64
N ALA A 267 12.03 -4.36 28.11
CA ALA A 267 12.80 -5.57 28.43
C ALA A 267 13.50 -6.23 27.23
N THR A 268 13.45 -5.64 26.04
CA THR A 268 14.00 -6.24 24.80
C THR A 268 15.05 -5.36 24.10
N ILE A 269 14.70 -4.74 22.98
CA ILE A 269 15.65 -4.00 22.12
C ILE A 269 15.90 -2.57 22.64
N PRO A 270 17.10 -2.01 22.42
CA PRO A 270 17.29 -0.57 22.55
C PRO A 270 16.43 0.13 21.48
N GLY A 271 15.87 1.29 21.82
CA GLY A 271 15.02 2.05 20.90
C GLY A 271 13.60 1.50 20.67
N PHE A 272 13.06 0.64 21.52
CA PHE A 272 11.69 0.13 21.35
C PHE A 272 10.63 1.25 21.39
N TYR A 273 9.90 1.42 20.29
CA TYR A 273 8.59 2.08 20.22
C TYR A 273 7.68 1.37 19.19
N LEU A 274 6.37 1.58 19.30
CA LEU A 274 5.37 1.02 18.38
C LEU A 274 5.08 2.00 17.24
N LEU A 275 4.78 1.47 16.06
CA LEU A 275 4.49 2.24 14.86
C LEU A 275 3.01 2.15 14.49
N GLY A 276 2.37 3.31 14.30
CA GLY A 276 0.92 3.42 14.16
C GLY A 276 0.22 3.35 15.52
N GLY A 277 -0.48 4.41 15.90
CA GLY A 277 -1.00 4.58 17.27
C GLY A 277 -1.95 3.49 17.78
N GLU A 278 -2.50 2.66 16.89
CA GLU A 278 -3.42 1.56 17.20
C GLU A 278 -2.82 0.15 17.05
N ALA A 279 -1.53 0.04 16.69
CA ALA A 279 -0.90 -1.26 16.46
C ALA A 279 -0.90 -2.13 17.72
N GLY A 280 -1.31 -3.38 17.57
CA GLY A 280 -1.41 -4.38 18.63
C GLY A 280 -2.59 -4.19 19.60
N LYS A 281 -3.24 -3.02 19.69
CA LYS A 281 -4.21 -2.70 20.76
C LYS A 281 -5.48 -3.56 20.73
N GLU A 282 -6.13 -3.62 19.58
CA GLU A 282 -7.48 -4.14 19.43
C GLU A 282 -7.59 -5.12 18.25
N ALA A 283 -8.36 -6.19 18.45
CA ALA A 283 -8.77 -7.06 17.38
C ALA A 283 -9.75 -6.31 16.45
N ARG A 284 -9.59 -6.47 15.13
CA ARG A 284 -10.46 -5.86 14.13
C ARG A 284 -11.10 -6.95 13.27
N PRO A 285 -12.42 -6.93 13.03
CA PRO A 285 -13.05 -7.90 12.14
C PRO A 285 -12.56 -7.67 10.70
N TYR A 286 -12.61 -8.71 9.87
CA TYR A 286 -12.35 -8.58 8.44
C TYR A 286 -13.32 -9.40 7.61
N GLY A 287 -13.77 -8.81 6.50
CA GLY A 287 -14.57 -9.51 5.49
C GLY A 287 -13.69 -10.38 4.58
N VAL A 288 -14.26 -11.47 4.09
CA VAL A 288 -13.70 -12.30 3.01
C VAL A 288 -14.66 -12.23 1.83
N TYR A 289 -14.16 -11.71 0.71
CA TYR A 289 -14.85 -11.69 -0.58
C TYR A 289 -14.56 -12.99 -1.33
N THR A 290 -15.60 -13.63 -1.85
CA THR A 290 -15.51 -14.78 -2.74
C THR A 290 -16.29 -14.48 -4.03
N PRO A 291 -15.63 -14.44 -5.21
CA PRO A 291 -16.33 -14.36 -6.49
C PRO A 291 -16.97 -15.72 -6.82
N ALA A 292 -18.19 -15.68 -7.35
CA ALA A 292 -18.89 -16.85 -7.87
C ALA A 292 -19.69 -16.49 -9.13
N THR A 293 -20.38 -17.48 -9.71
CA THR A 293 -21.32 -17.28 -10.82
C THR A 293 -22.65 -17.97 -10.54
N ILE A 294 -23.74 -17.42 -11.07
CA ILE A 294 -25.10 -17.98 -10.99
C ILE A 294 -25.78 -17.92 -12.35
N GLY A 295 -26.64 -18.89 -12.68
CA GLY A 295 -27.47 -18.85 -13.89
C GLY A 295 -28.35 -17.60 -13.92
N SER A 296 -28.36 -16.89 -15.06
CA SER A 296 -29.05 -15.60 -15.19
C SER A 296 -30.58 -15.76 -15.10
N GLU A 297 -31.10 -16.94 -15.41
CA GLU A 297 -32.49 -17.35 -15.26
C GLU A 297 -32.95 -17.41 -13.79
N LEU A 298 -32.02 -17.58 -12.85
CA LEU A 298 -32.30 -17.63 -11.41
C LEU A 298 -32.37 -16.24 -10.77
N VAL A 299 -32.01 -15.18 -11.49
CA VAL A 299 -31.92 -13.80 -10.97
C VAL A 299 -32.64 -12.80 -11.87
N PRO A 300 -33.99 -12.90 -12.00
CA PRO A 300 -34.76 -11.86 -12.67
C PRO A 300 -34.71 -10.54 -11.88
N GLN A 301 -34.72 -9.42 -12.60
CA GLN A 301 -34.72 -8.09 -12.01
C GLN A 301 -36.16 -7.67 -11.68
N GLN A 302 -36.37 -7.02 -10.53
CA GLN A 302 -37.68 -6.47 -10.15
C GLN A 302 -37.62 -4.95 -10.19
N VAL A 303 -38.47 -4.36 -11.03
CA VAL A 303 -38.59 -2.91 -11.22
C VAL A 303 -39.89 -2.45 -10.57
N THR A 304 -39.82 -1.46 -9.68
CA THR A 304 -40.99 -0.95 -8.95
C THR A 304 -41.01 0.57 -8.99
N LEU A 305 -41.94 1.16 -9.74
CA LEU A 305 -42.24 2.58 -9.70
C LEU A 305 -43.33 2.88 -8.65
N MET A 306 -43.23 4.02 -7.97
CA MET A 306 -44.16 4.36 -6.89
C MET A 306 -45.61 4.43 -7.39
N GLY A 307 -46.51 3.68 -6.74
CA GLY A 307 -47.91 3.59 -7.11
C GLY A 307 -48.24 2.61 -8.24
N GLN A 308 -47.24 1.92 -8.81
CA GLN A 308 -47.43 0.88 -9.83
C GLN A 308 -47.12 -0.52 -9.27
N ALA A 309 -47.57 -1.56 -9.98
CA ALA A 309 -47.23 -2.95 -9.65
C ALA A 309 -45.80 -3.28 -10.12
N PRO A 310 -45.01 -4.08 -9.38
CA PRO A 310 -43.67 -4.46 -9.82
C PRO A 310 -43.66 -5.20 -11.16
N VAL A 311 -42.73 -4.83 -12.04
CA VAL A 311 -42.47 -5.49 -13.33
C VAL A 311 -41.20 -6.33 -13.23
N THR A 312 -41.31 -7.60 -13.64
CA THR A 312 -40.19 -8.54 -13.67
C THR A 312 -39.49 -8.50 -15.02
N VAL A 313 -38.22 -8.10 -15.05
CA VAL A 313 -37.36 -8.10 -16.26
C VAL A 313 -36.43 -9.31 -16.23
N SER A 314 -36.34 -10.04 -17.34
CA SER A 314 -35.47 -11.22 -17.43
C SER A 314 -34.00 -10.84 -17.60
N SER A 315 -33.14 -11.31 -16.69
CA SER A 315 -31.68 -11.22 -16.85
C SER A 315 -31.12 -12.19 -17.90
N VAL A 316 -31.93 -13.09 -18.47
CA VAL A 316 -31.51 -13.93 -19.60
C VAL A 316 -31.49 -13.10 -20.88
N ALA A 317 -30.38 -13.14 -21.61
CA ALA A 317 -30.21 -12.50 -22.90
C ALA A 317 -30.97 -13.23 -24.03
N PRO A 318 -31.32 -12.56 -25.15
CA PRO A 318 -31.94 -13.21 -26.30
C PRO A 318 -31.04 -14.31 -26.89
N SER A 319 -31.65 -15.43 -27.27
CA SER A 319 -30.95 -16.46 -28.04
C SER A 319 -30.67 -15.97 -29.48
N GLN A 320 -29.46 -16.23 -29.97
CA GLN A 320 -29.07 -15.81 -31.33
C GLN A 320 -30.02 -16.36 -32.40
N ARG A 321 -30.44 -15.49 -33.31
CA ARG A 321 -30.75 -15.92 -34.69
C ARG A 321 -29.43 -16.36 -35.32
N GLN A 322 -29.30 -17.62 -35.69
CA GLN A 322 -28.08 -18.14 -36.31
C GLN A 322 -27.78 -17.40 -37.62
N HIS A 323 -26.68 -16.65 -37.65
CA HIS A 323 -25.99 -16.27 -38.88
C HIS A 323 -24.65 -17.02 -38.90
N GLY A 324 -24.53 -17.97 -39.82
CA GLY A 324 -23.40 -18.88 -39.86
C GLY A 324 -22.16 -18.26 -40.50
N SER A 325 -21.04 -18.31 -39.80
CA SER A 325 -19.72 -18.38 -40.42
C SER A 325 -18.91 -19.53 -39.79
N ARG A 326 -17.77 -19.88 -40.39
CA ARG A 326 -17.17 -21.21 -40.26
C ARG A 326 -15.67 -21.10 -39.99
N ILE A 327 -15.25 -21.71 -38.88
CA ILE A 327 -13.94 -22.32 -38.56
C ILE A 327 -12.75 -21.84 -39.42
N GLU A 328 -11.71 -21.30 -38.77
CA GLU A 328 -10.35 -21.83 -38.95
C GLU A 328 -9.45 -21.58 -37.73
N SER A 329 -8.37 -22.36 -37.61
CA SER A 329 -7.51 -22.43 -36.42
C SER A 329 -6.08 -22.81 -36.80
N GLY A 330 -5.06 -22.18 -36.19
CA GLY A 330 -3.68 -22.55 -36.51
C GLY A 330 -2.54 -21.82 -35.75
N MET A 331 -1.46 -22.60 -35.55
CA MET A 331 -0.05 -22.19 -35.51
C MET A 331 0.55 -21.43 -34.31
N THR A 332 0.78 -22.21 -33.26
CA THR A 332 2.08 -22.38 -32.56
C THR A 332 3.33 -21.56 -32.96
N ALA A 333 3.97 -20.93 -31.96
CA ALA A 333 5.43 -20.94 -31.72
C ALA A 333 5.67 -20.63 -30.21
N ALA A 334 6.38 -21.39 -29.38
CA ALA A 334 7.66 -22.12 -29.47
C ALA A 334 8.90 -21.25 -29.15
N ALA A 335 9.32 -21.23 -27.88
CA ALA A 335 10.62 -20.74 -27.41
C ALA A 335 11.24 -21.74 -26.42
N ARG A 336 12.57 -21.92 -26.46
CA ARG A 336 13.35 -22.79 -25.56
C ARG A 336 14.24 -21.88 -24.68
N HIS A 337 14.23 -21.95 -23.35
CA HIS A 337 14.76 -23.00 -22.45
C HIS A 337 16.27 -22.87 -22.17
N CYS A 338 16.69 -23.23 -20.94
CA CYS A 338 18.04 -23.24 -20.34
C CYS A 338 18.54 -21.94 -19.68
N GLY A 339 19.40 -22.11 -18.66
CA GLY A 339 20.02 -21.08 -17.82
C GLY A 339 21.23 -21.66 -17.07
N HIS A 340 21.47 -21.22 -15.82
CA HIS A 340 22.59 -21.51 -14.90
C HIS A 340 23.88 -20.64 -15.02
N ASP A 341 24.09 -19.87 -13.94
CA ASP A 341 25.36 -19.45 -13.30
C ASP A 341 26.19 -20.68 -12.78
N PRO A 342 27.43 -20.59 -12.21
CA PRO A 342 28.06 -19.41 -11.56
C PRO A 342 29.62 -19.19 -11.68
N GLN A 343 30.07 -18.06 -11.08
CA GLN A 343 31.27 -17.89 -10.21
C GLN A 343 32.73 -17.69 -10.73
N SER A 344 33.40 -16.70 -10.10
CA SER A 344 34.84 -16.62 -9.68
C SER A 344 35.95 -16.55 -10.76
N THR A 345 37.08 -15.83 -10.62
CA THR A 345 37.69 -14.95 -9.57
C THR A 345 38.12 -13.60 -10.23
N ALA A 346 39.04 -12.69 -9.82
CA ALA A 346 40.11 -12.60 -8.80
C ALA A 346 40.41 -11.11 -8.41
N ALA A 347 41.66 -10.78 -8.01
CA ALA A 347 42.10 -9.44 -7.55
C ALA A 347 43.56 -9.11 -8.04
N PRO A 348 44.34 -8.17 -7.45
CA PRO A 348 44.38 -6.76 -7.84
C PRO A 348 45.81 -6.25 -8.22
N ALA A 349 45.95 -4.93 -8.46
CA ALA A 349 47.24 -4.24 -8.67
C ALA A 349 47.46 -3.07 -7.68
N ALA A 350 48.73 -2.74 -7.42
CA ALA A 350 49.22 -1.70 -6.51
C ALA A 350 50.66 -1.28 -6.94
N PRO A 351 51.38 -0.34 -6.27
CA PRO A 351 51.00 0.63 -5.23
C PRO A 351 51.36 2.10 -5.57
N ALA A 352 51.08 3.06 -4.68
CA ALA A 352 51.70 4.40 -4.70
C ALA A 352 51.72 5.05 -3.29
N THR A 353 52.91 5.41 -2.79
CA THR A 353 53.17 5.89 -1.41
C THR A 353 54.55 6.59 -1.36
N PRO A 354 54.85 7.55 -0.46
CA PRO A 354 54.02 8.53 0.24
C PRO A 354 54.41 10.00 -0.08
N ALA A 355 53.63 10.95 0.45
CA ALA A 355 54.15 12.25 0.89
C ALA A 355 53.73 12.46 2.35
N ALA A 356 54.68 12.70 3.26
CA ALA A 356 54.41 12.79 4.69
C ALA A 356 54.21 14.24 5.16
N THR A 357 53.37 14.45 6.17
CA THR A 357 53.40 15.65 7.01
C THR A 357 53.06 15.24 8.44
N THR A 358 53.95 15.56 9.38
CA THR A 358 54.00 14.88 10.67
C THR A 358 53.03 15.45 11.70
N GLN A 359 51.86 14.84 11.80
CA GLN A 359 51.11 14.73 13.05
C GLN A 359 50.85 13.24 13.31
N THR A 360 50.85 12.81 14.57
CA THR A 360 50.51 11.43 14.94
C THR A 360 49.00 11.22 14.86
N GLN A 361 48.48 11.16 13.63
CA GLN A 361 47.15 10.63 13.38
C GLN A 361 47.14 9.15 13.76
N THR A 362 46.37 8.80 14.79
CA THR A 362 46.01 7.40 15.02
C THR A 362 45.18 6.94 13.82
N ALA A 363 45.52 5.78 13.25
CA ALA A 363 44.88 5.32 12.03
C ALA A 363 43.39 5.05 12.31
N THR A 364 42.50 5.66 11.52
CA THR A 364 41.05 5.55 11.67
C THR A 364 40.42 4.66 10.60
N LEU A 365 39.19 4.21 10.87
CA LEU A 365 38.31 3.57 9.91
C LEU A 365 36.90 4.14 10.05
N ARG A 366 36.30 4.56 8.93
CA ARG A 366 34.93 5.06 8.92
C ARG A 366 33.95 3.92 9.18
N LEU A 367 33.24 3.98 10.31
CA LEU A 367 32.26 2.99 10.74
C LEU A 367 31.13 3.66 11.55
N PRO A 368 29.97 3.00 11.71
CA PRO A 368 28.94 3.45 12.63
C PRO A 368 29.44 3.53 14.08
N LEU A 369 29.19 4.66 14.75
CA LEU A 369 29.63 4.95 16.12
C LEU A 369 29.25 3.84 17.11
N GLY A 370 28.10 3.20 16.89
CA GLY A 370 27.57 2.11 17.71
C GLY A 370 28.43 0.84 17.77
N ARG A 371 29.52 0.76 16.99
CA ARG A 371 30.51 -0.33 17.08
C ARG A 371 31.43 -0.22 18.29
N ILE A 372 31.62 0.99 18.85
CA ILE A 372 32.37 1.20 20.12
C ILE A 372 31.59 2.00 21.17
N VAL A 373 30.59 2.79 20.76
CA VAL A 373 29.75 3.61 21.64
C VAL A 373 28.44 2.88 21.98
N GLY A 374 28.16 2.70 23.27
CA GLY A 374 26.83 2.35 23.79
C GLY A 374 25.98 3.59 24.02
N ALA A 375 24.65 3.47 23.98
CA ALA A 375 23.74 4.60 24.18
C ALA A 375 22.46 4.21 24.90
N ARG A 376 21.83 5.20 25.55
CA ARG A 376 20.45 5.14 26.03
C ARG A 376 19.85 6.54 25.95
N SER A 377 18.60 6.63 25.50
CA SER A 377 17.85 7.88 25.43
C SER A 377 16.41 7.67 25.89
N GLY A 378 15.71 8.79 26.10
CA GLY A 378 14.33 8.81 26.59
C GLY A 378 13.83 10.23 26.80
N ASP A 379 12.55 10.37 27.16
CA ASP A 379 11.91 11.66 27.37
C ASP A 379 12.26 12.29 28.72
N LYS A 380 12.13 13.63 28.78
CA LYS A 380 12.22 14.44 29.98
C LYS A 380 11.18 15.56 29.90
N GLY A 381 9.91 15.18 29.68
CA GLY A 381 8.85 16.09 29.26
C GLY A 381 9.02 16.46 27.78
N GLY A 382 8.97 17.75 27.45
CA GLY A 382 9.28 18.28 26.11
C GLY A 382 10.75 18.14 25.67
N ASN A 383 11.63 17.77 26.59
CA ASN A 383 13.05 17.60 26.35
C ASN A 383 13.40 16.13 26.10
N ALA A 384 14.51 15.88 25.39
CA ALA A 384 15.08 14.54 25.25
C ALA A 384 16.38 14.40 26.05
N ASN A 385 16.55 13.24 26.66
CA ASN A 385 17.80 12.79 27.26
C ASN A 385 18.54 11.86 26.30
N LEU A 386 19.87 12.02 26.22
CA LEU A 386 20.73 11.17 25.40
C LEU A 386 22.06 10.91 26.14
N GLY A 387 22.12 9.76 26.82
CA GLY A 387 23.35 9.22 27.40
C GLY A 387 24.10 8.35 26.40
N ILE A 388 25.42 8.55 26.30
CA ILE A 388 26.35 7.71 25.53
C ILE A 388 27.53 7.32 26.40
N PHE A 389 28.09 6.12 26.17
CA PHE A 389 29.18 5.58 26.97
C PHE A 389 30.10 4.68 26.15
N VAL A 390 31.32 4.48 26.66
CA VAL A 390 32.26 3.45 26.19
C VAL A 390 32.52 2.44 27.31
N ARG A 391 33.10 1.28 26.98
CA ARG A 391 33.24 0.15 27.91
C ARG A 391 34.62 -0.03 28.54
N ASN A 392 35.59 0.84 28.21
CA ASN A 392 36.96 0.77 28.72
C ASN A 392 37.59 2.17 28.79
N ASP A 393 38.57 2.33 29.69
CA ASP A 393 39.23 3.62 29.94
C ASP A 393 40.01 4.15 28.74
N ALA A 394 40.52 3.29 27.86
CA ALA A 394 41.26 3.71 26.66
C ALA A 394 40.37 4.48 25.67
N ALA A 395 39.10 4.09 25.54
CA ALA A 395 38.13 4.76 24.68
C ALA A 395 37.56 6.05 25.28
N TRP A 396 37.68 6.28 26.60
CA TRP A 396 37.06 7.43 27.28
C TRP A 396 37.65 8.80 26.90
N PRO A 397 38.98 9.01 26.87
CA PRO A 397 39.59 10.24 26.38
C PRO A 397 39.15 10.58 24.96
N TRP A 398 39.05 9.58 24.08
CA TRP A 398 38.53 9.76 22.72
C TRP A 398 37.06 10.17 22.73
N LEU A 399 36.17 9.45 23.43
CA LEU A 399 34.75 9.77 23.47
C LEU A 399 34.52 11.21 23.99
N ASN A 400 35.20 11.57 25.08
CA ASN A 400 35.08 12.88 25.72
C ASN A 400 35.60 14.02 24.81
N ALA A 401 36.67 13.80 24.04
CA ALA A 401 37.17 14.79 23.08
C ALA A 401 36.34 14.86 21.78
N PHE A 402 35.87 13.72 21.27
CA PHE A 402 35.18 13.61 20.00
C PHE A 402 33.73 14.14 20.06
N MET A 403 32.98 13.77 21.10
CA MET A 403 31.57 14.13 21.23
C MET A 403 31.38 15.50 21.87
N THR A 404 31.64 16.55 21.09
CA THR A 404 31.30 17.95 21.42
C THR A 404 29.84 18.27 21.08
N LEU A 405 29.37 19.49 21.38
CA LEU A 405 28.04 19.96 20.99
C LEU A 405 27.92 20.12 19.46
N GLU A 406 29.00 20.55 18.82
CA GLU A 406 29.12 20.73 17.37
C GLU A 406 29.03 19.37 16.67
N ARG A 407 29.84 18.40 17.12
CA ARG A 407 29.80 17.02 16.62
C ARG A 407 28.42 16.39 16.78
N LEU A 408 27.71 16.63 17.89
CA LEU A 408 26.34 16.15 18.07
C LEU A 408 25.37 16.75 17.04
N ARG A 409 25.50 18.05 16.72
CA ARG A 409 24.65 18.76 15.74
C ARG A 409 24.96 18.43 14.28
N GLU A 410 26.13 17.89 14.00
CA GLU A 410 26.49 17.27 12.71
C GLU A 410 25.88 15.88 12.57
N LEU A 411 26.00 15.06 13.62
CA LEU A 411 25.51 13.68 13.66
C LEU A 411 23.97 13.60 13.78
N LEU A 412 23.33 14.56 14.44
CA LEU A 412 21.88 14.65 14.61
C LEU A 412 21.38 16.00 14.08
N PRO A 413 21.10 16.15 12.77
CA PRO A 413 20.72 17.43 12.16
C PRO A 413 19.46 18.06 12.79
N GLU A 414 18.52 17.25 13.27
CA GLU A 414 17.31 17.66 14.00
C GLU A 414 17.63 18.44 15.30
N VAL A 415 18.83 18.25 15.87
CA VAL A 415 19.30 18.88 17.11
C VAL A 415 20.03 20.22 16.84
N ARG A 416 20.31 20.54 15.56
CA ARG A 416 21.18 21.66 15.16
C ARG A 416 20.78 23.02 15.71
N THR A 417 19.48 23.33 15.69
CA THR A 417 18.92 24.61 16.14
C THR A 417 18.52 24.63 17.62
N LEU A 418 18.60 23.49 18.31
CA LEU A 418 18.13 23.35 19.69
C LEU A 418 19.20 23.77 20.71
N GLN A 419 18.73 24.19 21.89
CA GLN A 419 19.57 24.30 23.07
C GLN A 419 19.94 22.90 23.55
N VAL A 420 21.25 22.67 23.75
CA VAL A 420 21.80 21.39 24.19
C VAL A 420 22.80 21.63 25.30
N GLU A 421 22.65 20.91 26.40
CA GLU A 421 23.62 20.84 27.48
C GLU A 421 24.39 19.51 27.42
N ARG A 422 25.66 19.52 27.85
CA ARG A 422 26.58 18.37 27.82
C ARG A 422 27.25 18.18 29.17
N PHE A 423 27.00 17.04 29.80
CA PHE A 423 27.52 16.66 31.11
C PHE A 423 28.45 15.46 30.98
N ALA A 424 29.73 15.61 31.33
CA ALA A 424 30.69 14.50 31.34
C ALA A 424 30.59 13.72 32.67
N LEU A 425 30.57 12.40 32.58
CA LEU A 425 30.42 11.47 33.71
C LEU A 425 31.61 10.48 33.72
N PRO A 426 32.84 10.95 34.01
CA PRO A 426 34.07 10.17 33.81
C PRO A 426 34.10 8.86 34.59
N ASN A 427 33.57 8.83 35.82
CA ASN A 427 33.59 7.65 36.69
C ASN A 427 32.74 6.47 36.16
N ILE A 428 31.95 6.68 35.10
CA ILE A 428 31.20 5.66 34.37
C ILE A 428 31.42 5.75 32.85
N LEU A 429 32.51 6.40 32.42
CA LEU A 429 32.97 6.51 31.03
C LEU A 429 31.90 7.03 30.05
N ALA A 430 31.04 7.94 30.53
CA ALA A 430 29.84 8.39 29.83
C ALA A 430 29.75 9.91 29.62
N ILE A 431 28.96 10.31 28.64
CA ILE A 431 28.53 11.70 28.40
C ILE A 431 27.01 11.69 28.34
N ASN A 432 26.39 12.62 29.05
CA ASN A 432 24.95 12.83 29.05
C ASN A 432 24.61 14.16 28.38
N PHE A 433 23.74 14.12 27.37
CA PHE A 433 23.17 15.31 26.75
C PHE A 433 21.73 15.51 27.19
N VAL A 434 21.34 16.78 27.35
CA VAL A 434 19.95 17.21 27.50
C VAL A 434 19.63 18.14 26.34
N ILE A 435 18.68 17.74 25.51
CA ILE A 435 18.28 18.44 24.29
C ILE A 435 16.90 19.04 24.54
N HIS A 436 16.82 20.37 24.55
CA HIS A 436 15.60 21.09 24.93
C HIS A 436 14.63 21.21 23.76
N GLY A 437 13.34 20.96 24.02
CA GLY A 437 12.25 21.12 23.04
C GLY A 437 12.14 20.06 21.93
N LEU A 438 12.99 19.02 21.91
CA LEU A 438 12.95 17.99 20.85
C LEU A 438 11.61 17.23 20.79
N LEU A 439 10.88 17.15 21.90
CA LEU A 439 9.57 16.49 22.02
C LEU A 439 8.40 17.48 22.17
N GLN A 440 8.60 18.75 21.76
CA GLN A 440 7.60 19.82 21.85
C GLN A 440 7.09 19.99 23.29
N GLU A 441 5.77 19.93 23.54
CA GLU A 441 5.21 19.99 24.90
C GLU A 441 5.34 18.66 25.68
N GLY A 442 5.80 17.59 25.03
CA GLY A 442 6.07 16.28 25.62
C GLY A 442 5.38 15.11 24.90
N VAL A 443 5.56 13.89 25.42
CA VAL A 443 5.19 12.62 24.77
C VAL A 443 3.79 12.58 24.14
N ALA A 444 2.78 13.17 24.78
CA ALA A 444 1.40 13.14 24.30
C ALA A 444 1.06 14.22 23.25
N ALA A 445 1.92 15.23 23.07
CA ALA A 445 1.78 16.31 22.09
C ALA A 445 2.79 16.18 20.92
N SER A 446 3.90 15.49 21.15
CA SER A 446 4.99 15.28 20.19
C SER A 446 4.50 14.66 18.87
N THR A 447 4.74 15.35 17.76
CA THR A 447 4.40 14.89 16.40
C THR A 447 5.46 13.97 15.79
N ARG A 448 6.45 13.53 16.59
CA ARG A 448 7.52 12.63 16.15
C ARG A 448 7.04 11.19 16.00
N GLN A 449 7.70 10.43 15.13
CA GLN A 449 7.48 8.99 15.03
C GLN A 449 7.82 8.25 16.35
N ASP A 450 8.90 8.68 17.02
CA ASP A 450 9.21 8.34 18.42
C ASP A 450 8.96 9.56 19.32
N GLY A 451 7.75 9.61 19.90
CA GLY A 451 7.36 10.64 20.86
C GLY A 451 8.08 10.55 22.22
N GLN A 452 8.88 9.50 22.48
CA GLN A 452 9.61 9.30 23.74
C GLN A 452 11.13 9.44 23.61
N ALA A 453 11.68 9.75 22.42
CA ALA A 453 13.11 9.80 22.14
C ALA A 453 13.92 8.55 22.58
N LYS A 454 13.28 7.39 22.77
CA LYS A 454 13.93 6.11 23.09
C LYS A 454 14.90 5.65 22.01
N SER A 455 14.65 5.98 20.74
CA SER A 455 15.43 5.56 19.58
C SER A 455 16.57 6.50 19.21
N LEU A 456 16.56 7.73 19.74
CA LEU A 456 17.56 8.78 19.47
C LEU A 456 19.02 8.31 19.67
N GLY A 457 19.26 7.50 20.71
CA GLY A 457 20.58 6.89 20.96
C GLY A 457 20.97 5.81 19.94
N GLU A 458 20.01 5.04 19.41
CA GLU A 458 20.28 4.06 18.36
C GLU A 458 20.47 4.73 17.00
N TRP A 459 19.78 5.85 16.73
CA TRP A 459 20.05 6.68 15.56
C TRP A 459 21.46 7.28 15.61
N LEU A 460 21.87 7.89 16.74
CA LEU A 460 23.26 8.36 16.91
C LEU A 460 24.29 7.25 16.71
N ARG A 461 24.01 6.04 17.23
CA ARG A 461 24.86 4.84 17.04
C ARG A 461 24.92 4.35 15.58
N ALA A 462 23.94 4.70 14.74
CA ALA A 462 23.93 4.35 13.32
C ALA A 462 24.69 5.33 12.42
N ARG A 463 24.95 6.56 12.91
CA ARG A 463 25.77 7.55 12.20
C ARG A 463 27.22 7.09 12.08
N GLU A 464 27.83 7.33 10.92
CA GLU A 464 29.23 7.01 10.67
C GLU A 464 30.19 8.10 11.16
N ALA A 465 31.34 7.67 11.66
CA ALA A 465 32.45 8.52 12.04
C ALA A 465 33.78 7.79 11.81
N ASP A 466 34.87 8.55 11.75
CA ASP A 466 36.22 8.01 11.62
C ASP A 466 36.72 7.55 13.00
N LEU A 467 36.57 6.24 13.28
CA LEU A 467 36.87 5.64 14.58
C LEU A 467 38.34 5.18 14.63
N PRO A 468 39.11 5.42 15.70
CA PRO A 468 40.48 4.90 15.82
C PRO A 468 40.53 3.37 15.80
N LEU A 469 41.41 2.79 14.98
CA LEU A 469 41.57 1.34 14.82
C LEU A 469 41.94 0.63 16.12
N GLU A 470 42.67 1.31 17.01
CA GLU A 470 43.00 0.79 18.35
C GLU A 470 41.75 0.52 19.20
N LEU A 471 40.73 1.39 19.12
CA LEU A 471 39.49 1.24 19.87
C LEU A 471 38.54 0.21 19.25
N ILE A 472 38.58 0.02 17.93
CA ILE A 472 37.81 -1.01 17.23
C ILE A 472 38.33 -2.42 17.56
N ASN A 473 39.67 -2.58 17.64
CA ASN A 473 40.30 -3.88 17.85
C ASN A 473 40.45 -4.28 19.33
N HIS A 474 40.08 -3.39 20.26
CA HIS A 474 40.05 -3.67 21.69
C HIS A 474 38.93 -4.67 22.05
N LYS A 475 39.22 -5.97 21.86
CA LYS A 475 38.40 -7.04 22.43
C LYS A 475 38.32 -6.88 23.95
N GLU A 476 37.12 -7.03 24.48
CA GLU A 476 36.88 -7.12 25.92
C GLU A 476 37.66 -8.31 26.47
N THR A 477 38.64 -8.03 27.33
CA THR A 477 39.24 -9.05 28.19
C THR A 477 38.28 -9.22 29.37
N PRO A 478 37.77 -10.44 29.63
CA PRO A 478 36.70 -10.67 30.61
C PRO A 478 37.18 -10.58 32.07
#